data_AF-A0A847XPC9-F1
#
_entry.id   AF-A0A847XPC9-F1
#
_cell.length_a   1.000
_cell.length_b   1.000
_cell.length_c   1.000
_cell.angle_alpha   90.00
_cell.angle_beta   90.00
_cell.angle_gamma   90.00
#
_symmetry.space_group_name_H-M   'P 1'
#
loop_
_entity.id
_entity.type
_entity.pdbx_description
1 polymer ?
#
loop_
_entity_poly.entity_id
_entity_poly.type
_entity_poly.pdbx_seq_one_letter_code
_entity_poly.pdbx_strand_id
1 'polypeptide(L)'
;DTVPSPEQSALADYFFSKGVDLIIGSHPHVLQKMVWSRDEETNKDKILVYSLGNFVSNQRKPKTDGGAMVRIEILKQGDSFRITEAGYYLIWVYTPVVNDRTKFYILPCSKFEDNPGFFSKAAEFEQMKKFITDSRRLLREQNIGINEYFFSEGRWIPGE
;
A
#
# COMPACT_ATOMS: atom_id res chain seq x y z
N ASP A 1 -7.30 12.98 6.19
CA ASP A 1 -6.28 12.91 7.24
C ASP A 1 -5.47 11.63 7.02
N THR A 2 -4.13 11.69 7.13
CA THR A 2 -3.24 10.53 6.95
C THR A 2 -2.94 9.81 8.28
N VAL A 3 -3.43 10.34 9.40
CA VAL A 3 -3.39 9.68 10.71
C VAL A 3 -4.70 8.92 10.92
N PRO A 4 -4.66 7.65 11.35
CA PRO A 4 -5.87 6.93 11.73
C PRO A 4 -6.63 7.61 12.86
N SER A 5 -7.96 7.61 12.79
CA SER A 5 -8.79 8.17 13.85
C SER A 5 -8.75 7.29 15.11
N PRO A 6 -9.08 7.85 16.29
CA PRO A 6 -9.23 7.07 17.52
C PRO A 6 -10.24 5.92 17.36
N GLU A 7 -11.32 6.14 16.62
CA GLU A 7 -12.35 5.13 16.36
C GLU A 7 -11.82 3.98 15.48
N GLN A 8 -11.00 4.28 14.47
CA GLN A 8 -10.35 3.24 13.66
C GLN A 8 -9.45 2.37 14.54
N SER A 9 -8.67 3.00 15.44
CA SER A 9 -7.77 2.29 16.36
C SER A 9 -8.57 1.42 17.34
N ALA A 10 -9.60 1.97 17.97
CA ALA A 10 -10.45 1.24 18.91
C ALA A 10 -11.17 0.05 18.27
N LEU A 11 -11.60 0.19 17.01
CA LEU A 11 -12.23 -0.89 16.26
C LEU A 11 -11.22 -2.00 15.91
N ALA A 12 -9.99 -1.63 15.56
CA ALA A 12 -8.93 -2.60 15.30
C ALA A 12 -8.59 -3.41 16.57
N ASP A 13 -8.44 -2.73 17.72
CA ASP A 13 -8.20 -3.37 19.01
C ASP A 13 -9.34 -4.32 19.39
N TYR A 14 -10.59 -3.90 19.14
CA TYR A 14 -11.75 -4.76 19.34
C TYR A 14 -11.68 -6.03 18.50
N PHE A 15 -11.39 -5.95 17.20
CA PHE A 15 -11.28 -7.14 16.35
C PHE A 15 -10.12 -8.05 16.75
N PHE A 16 -8.96 -7.49 17.12
CA PHE A 16 -7.86 -8.27 17.67
C PHE A 16 -8.25 -8.98 18.97
N SER A 17 -9.04 -8.34 19.83
CA SER A 17 -9.58 -8.97 21.06
C SER A 17 -10.53 -10.15 20.77
N LYS A 18 -11.10 -10.22 19.56
CA LYS A 18 -11.95 -11.32 19.08
C LYS A 18 -11.17 -12.43 18.38
N GLY A 19 -9.84 -12.34 18.32
CA GLY A 19 -8.98 -13.36 17.72
C GLY A 19 -8.82 -13.24 16.21
N VAL A 20 -9.09 -12.07 15.63
CA VAL A 20 -8.77 -11.78 14.22
C VAL A 20 -7.26 -11.60 14.09
N ASP A 21 -6.64 -12.20 13.06
CA ASP A 21 -5.19 -12.05 12.80
C ASP A 21 -4.89 -10.94 11.77
N LEU A 22 -5.82 -10.69 10.83
CA LEU A 22 -5.64 -9.75 9.73
C LEU A 22 -6.83 -8.79 9.63
N ILE A 23 -6.55 -7.49 9.71
CA ILE A 23 -7.53 -6.41 9.52
C ILE A 23 -7.08 -5.53 8.35
N ILE A 24 -7.93 -5.40 7.33
CA ILE A 24 -7.70 -4.53 6.16
C ILE A 24 -8.82 -3.49 6.08
N GLY A 25 -8.49 -2.24 6.38
CA GLY A 25 -9.35 -1.08 6.21
C GLY A 25 -9.29 -0.50 4.79
N SER A 26 -10.40 0.10 4.36
CA SER A 26 -10.59 0.58 2.98
C SER A 26 -10.73 2.10 2.83
N HIS A 27 -11.05 2.82 3.91
CA HIS A 27 -11.29 4.27 3.92
C HIS A 27 -10.49 4.88 5.08
N PRO A 28 -9.86 6.06 4.94
CA PRO A 28 -10.05 7.12 3.92
C PRO A 28 -9.41 6.88 2.55
N HIS A 29 -9.75 7.70 1.55
CA HIS A 29 -9.13 7.70 0.20
C HIS A 29 -7.66 8.19 0.16
N VAL A 30 -6.95 8.11 1.29
CA VAL A 30 -5.53 8.44 1.42
C VAL A 30 -4.81 7.28 2.10
N LEU A 31 -3.51 7.17 1.86
CA LEU A 31 -2.67 6.21 2.58
C LEU A 31 -2.65 6.50 4.08
N GLN A 32 -2.79 5.44 4.86
CA GLN A 32 -2.53 5.43 6.30
C GLN A 32 -1.59 4.27 6.63
N LYS A 33 -1.01 4.31 7.82
CA LYS A 33 -0.02 3.33 8.26
C LYS A 33 -0.50 1.89 8.19
N MET A 34 0.46 1.00 8.09
CA MET A 34 0.30 -0.44 8.15
C MET A 34 1.20 -0.99 9.25
N VAL A 35 0.72 -1.99 9.98
CA VAL A 35 1.41 -2.56 11.13
C VAL A 35 1.42 -4.08 10.96
N TRP A 36 2.62 -4.66 11.01
CA TRP A 36 2.83 -6.08 11.18
C TRP A 36 3.49 -6.29 12.55
N SER A 37 2.70 -6.79 13.50
CA SER A 37 3.14 -7.13 14.84
C SER A 37 3.47 -8.63 14.88
N ARG A 38 4.76 -8.95 14.97
CA ARG A 38 5.24 -10.33 15.09
C ARG A 38 5.20 -10.78 16.53
N ASP A 39 4.69 -11.99 16.76
CA ASP A 39 4.73 -12.64 18.07
C ASP A 39 5.65 -13.86 17.96
N GLU A 40 6.90 -13.71 18.41
CA GLU A 40 7.90 -14.77 18.29
C GLU A 40 7.62 -15.96 19.22
N GLU A 41 6.87 -15.75 20.30
CA GLU A 41 6.54 -16.82 21.26
C GLU A 41 5.40 -17.69 20.74
N THR A 42 4.35 -17.08 20.19
CA THR A 42 3.15 -17.80 19.76
C THR A 42 3.07 -18.04 18.26
N ASN A 43 3.91 -17.37 17.46
CA ASN A 43 3.84 -17.29 15.99
C ASN A 43 2.47 -16.82 15.47
N LYS A 44 1.69 -16.11 16.30
CA LYS A 44 0.39 -15.50 15.92
C LYS A 44 0.58 -14.03 15.57
N ASP A 45 1.19 -13.83 14.41
CA ASP A 45 1.38 -12.51 13.85
C ASP A 45 0.05 -11.80 13.59
N LYS A 46 0.03 -10.49 13.83
CA LYS A 46 -1.11 -9.63 13.56
C LYS A 46 -0.76 -8.60 12.51
N ILE A 47 -1.65 -8.43 11.53
CA ILE A 47 -1.52 -7.38 10.51
C ILE A 47 -2.72 -6.44 10.58
N LEU A 48 -2.42 -5.15 10.62
CA LEU A 48 -3.39 -4.07 10.53
C LEU A 48 -3.01 -3.11 9.41
N VAL A 49 -3.86 -3.01 8.40
CA VAL A 49 -3.78 -2.01 7.34
C VAL A 49 -4.92 -1.02 7.57
N TYR A 50 -4.61 0.23 7.93
CA TYR A 50 -5.67 1.21 8.22
C TYR A 50 -6.37 1.71 6.95
N SER A 51 -5.58 2.13 5.96
CA SER A 51 -6.10 2.46 4.63
C SER A 51 -5.04 2.38 3.54
N LEU A 52 -5.43 1.81 2.41
CA LEU A 52 -4.63 1.66 1.20
C LEU A 52 -4.77 2.85 0.23
N GLY A 53 -5.57 3.85 0.57
CA GLY A 53 -5.86 4.95 -0.36
C GLY A 53 -6.65 4.50 -1.58
N ASN A 54 -6.37 5.08 -2.73
CA ASN A 54 -7.16 4.86 -3.95
C ASN A 54 -6.52 3.80 -4.86
N PHE A 55 -7.24 2.70 -5.09
CA PHE A 55 -6.82 1.66 -6.04
C PHE A 55 -7.23 1.98 -7.48
N VAL A 56 -8.51 2.31 -7.71
CA VAL A 56 -9.03 2.84 -8.99
C VAL A 56 -9.76 4.14 -8.66
N SER A 57 -9.22 5.28 -9.10
CA SER A 57 -9.78 6.58 -8.78
C SER A 57 -9.43 7.63 -9.83
N ASN A 58 -10.33 8.59 -10.03
CA ASN A 58 -10.06 9.80 -10.79
C ASN A 58 -9.83 11.02 -9.87
N GLN A 59 -9.64 10.82 -8.57
CA GLN A 59 -9.29 11.90 -7.66
C GLN A 59 -7.84 12.34 -7.93
N ARG A 60 -7.65 13.66 -8.11
CA ARG A 60 -6.35 14.29 -8.40
C ARG A 60 -5.92 15.27 -7.31
N LYS A 61 -6.58 15.23 -6.15
CA LYS A 61 -6.14 16.02 -5.01
C LYS A 61 -4.85 15.41 -4.47
N PRO A 62 -3.90 16.22 -3.97
CA PRO A 62 -2.69 15.68 -3.34
C PRO A 62 -3.02 14.61 -2.31
N LYS A 63 -2.27 13.50 -2.30
CA LYS A 63 -2.43 12.32 -1.42
C LYS A 63 -3.59 11.38 -1.75
N THR A 64 -4.41 11.69 -2.76
CA THR A 64 -5.56 10.86 -3.22
C THR A 64 -5.36 10.28 -4.62
N ASP A 65 -4.21 10.60 -5.23
CA ASP A 65 -3.85 10.39 -6.62
C ASP A 65 -3.17 9.03 -6.88
N GLY A 66 -2.85 8.31 -5.81
CA GLY A 66 -2.44 6.91 -5.84
C GLY A 66 -2.88 6.18 -4.57
N GLY A 67 -2.31 4.99 -4.38
CA GLY A 67 -2.59 4.14 -3.24
C GLY A 67 -1.51 3.08 -3.04
N ALA A 68 -1.86 2.04 -2.31
CA ALA A 68 -1.02 0.88 -2.09
C ALA A 68 -1.79 -0.41 -2.36
N MET A 69 -1.06 -1.44 -2.74
CA MET A 69 -1.54 -2.83 -2.78
C MET A 69 -0.77 -3.60 -1.73
N VAL A 70 -1.44 -4.09 -0.69
CA VAL A 70 -0.78 -4.95 0.32
C VAL A 70 -0.58 -6.35 -0.23
N ARG A 71 0.58 -6.95 0.05
CA ARG A 71 0.89 -8.37 -0.17
C ARG A 71 1.06 -9.02 1.19
N ILE A 72 0.34 -10.11 1.40
CA ILE A 72 0.42 -10.92 2.62
C ILE A 72 0.52 -12.36 2.16
N GLU A 73 1.58 -13.04 2.59
CA GLU A 73 1.75 -14.46 2.35
C GLU A 73 1.36 -15.24 3.59
N ILE A 74 0.50 -16.23 3.37
CA ILE A 74 -0.05 -17.08 4.42
C ILE A 74 0.30 -18.51 4.07
N LEU A 75 1.01 -19.17 4.98
CA LEU A 75 1.26 -20.60 4.93
C LEU A 75 0.19 -21.34 5.72
N LYS A 76 -0.47 -22.31 5.09
CA LYS A 76 -1.40 -23.23 5.75
C LYS A 76 -0.63 -24.48 6.21
N GLN A 77 -0.77 -24.86 7.48
CA GLN A 77 -0.17 -26.06 8.07
C GLN A 77 -1.25 -26.86 8.81
N GLY A 78 -1.85 -27.84 8.12
CA GLY A 78 -3.02 -28.56 8.65
C GLY A 78 -4.20 -27.60 8.86
N ASP A 79 -4.67 -27.50 10.10
CA ASP A 79 -5.77 -26.60 10.49
C ASP A 79 -5.30 -25.22 10.98
N SER A 80 -3.99 -24.96 11.00
CA SER A 80 -3.43 -23.66 11.35
C SER A 80 -2.95 -22.89 10.12
N PHE A 81 -2.85 -21.57 10.29
CA PHE A 81 -2.28 -20.66 9.30
C PHE A 81 -1.22 -19.80 10.00
N ARG A 82 -0.19 -19.41 9.25
CA ARG A 82 0.84 -18.48 9.71
C ARG A 82 1.14 -17.47 8.61
N ILE A 83 1.28 -16.21 8.99
CA ILE A 83 1.82 -15.18 8.10
C ILE A 83 3.32 -15.41 7.97
N THR A 84 3.80 -15.57 6.74
CA THR A 84 5.23 -15.77 6.46
C THR A 84 5.90 -14.50 5.96
N GLU A 85 5.14 -13.61 5.34
CA GLU A 85 5.65 -12.39 4.74
C GLU A 85 4.54 -11.35 4.63
N ALA A 86 4.89 -10.07 4.78
CA ALA A 86 3.99 -8.96 4.52
C ALA A 86 4.73 -7.72 4.03
N GLY A 87 4.18 -7.09 3.01
CA GLY A 87 4.68 -5.83 2.47
C GLY A 87 3.63 -5.17 1.60
N TYR A 88 4.02 -4.13 0.87
CA TYR A 88 3.10 -3.42 -0.01
C TYR A 88 3.77 -2.92 -1.28
N TYR A 89 2.97 -2.67 -2.31
CA TYR A 89 3.39 -1.97 -3.52
C TYR A 89 2.75 -0.60 -3.53
N LEU A 90 3.52 0.46 -3.72
CA LEU A 90 2.93 1.74 -4.10
C LEU A 90 2.40 1.65 -5.53
N ILE A 91 1.20 2.17 -5.74
CA ILE A 91 0.54 2.18 -7.04
C ILE A 91 0.10 3.58 -7.42
N TRP A 92 0.22 3.88 -8.71
CA TRP A 92 -0.20 5.14 -9.32
C TRP A 92 -1.34 4.90 -10.31
N VAL A 93 -2.40 5.71 -10.24
CA VAL A 93 -3.50 5.65 -11.20
C VAL A 93 -3.22 6.59 -12.38
N TYR A 94 -2.57 6.05 -13.41
CA TYR A 94 -2.24 6.77 -14.64
C TYR A 94 -3.43 6.81 -15.60
N THR A 95 -3.82 8.01 -16.05
CA THR A 95 -4.99 8.19 -16.92
C THR A 95 -4.71 9.03 -18.17
N PRO A 96 -3.96 8.48 -19.14
CA PRO A 96 -3.71 9.18 -20.39
C PRO A 96 -4.97 9.22 -21.25
N VAL A 97 -5.03 10.20 -22.14
CA VAL A 97 -6.02 10.24 -23.22
C VAL A 97 -5.39 9.59 -24.45
N VAL A 98 -5.99 8.49 -24.92
CA VAL A 98 -5.55 7.74 -26.09
C VAL A 98 -6.72 7.63 -27.06
N ASN A 99 -6.57 8.13 -28.29
CA ASN A 99 -7.63 8.19 -29.30
C ASN A 99 -8.93 8.82 -28.74
N ASP A 100 -8.78 10.02 -28.15
CA ASP A 100 -9.87 10.80 -27.54
C ASP A 100 -10.64 10.10 -26.40
N ARG A 101 -10.07 9.02 -25.84
CA ARG A 101 -10.64 8.30 -24.70
C ARG A 101 -9.68 8.26 -23.54
N THR A 102 -10.17 8.61 -22.36
CA THR A 102 -9.43 8.40 -21.11
C THR A 102 -9.26 6.91 -20.86
N LYS A 103 -8.02 6.48 -20.68
CA LYS A 103 -7.67 5.13 -20.23
C LYS A 103 -7.31 5.16 -18.75
N PHE A 104 -7.36 4.01 -18.10
CA PHE A 104 -6.97 3.86 -16.70
C PHE A 104 -5.95 2.73 -16.60
N TYR A 105 -4.79 3.03 -16.04
CA TYR A 105 -3.73 2.07 -15.78
C TYR A 105 -3.33 2.15 -14.31
N ILE A 106 -3.18 1.00 -13.68
CA ILE A 106 -2.60 0.91 -12.35
C ILE A 106 -1.13 0.56 -12.54
N LEU A 107 -0.26 1.52 -12.23
CA LEU A 107 1.18 1.39 -12.40
C LEU A 107 1.82 1.09 -11.05
N PRO A 108 2.51 -0.04 -10.88
CA PRO A 108 3.38 -0.25 -9.74
C PRO A 108 4.52 0.77 -9.77
N CYS A 109 4.55 1.68 -8.79
CA CYS A 109 5.43 2.86 -8.81
C CYS A 109 6.89 2.50 -9.04
N SER A 110 7.43 1.52 -8.31
CA SER A 110 8.84 1.12 -8.43
C SER A 110 9.24 0.63 -9.83
N LYS A 111 8.30 0.14 -10.64
CA LYS A 111 8.59 -0.29 -12.02
C LYS A 111 8.69 0.89 -13.01
N PHE A 112 8.06 2.03 -12.70
CA PHE A 112 7.92 3.15 -13.62
C PHE A 112 8.66 4.41 -13.15
N GLU A 113 9.18 4.43 -11.92
CA GLU A 113 9.76 5.62 -11.30
C GLU A 113 11.06 6.14 -11.93
N ASP A 114 11.70 5.32 -12.78
CA ASP A 114 12.89 5.67 -13.55
C ASP A 114 12.63 5.63 -15.07
N ASN A 115 11.34 5.61 -15.48
CA ASN A 115 10.93 5.56 -16.88
C ASN A 115 10.03 6.74 -17.27
N PRO A 116 10.57 7.97 -17.37
CA PRO A 116 9.79 9.15 -17.75
C PRO A 116 9.21 9.02 -19.17
N GLY A 117 9.86 8.28 -20.07
CA GLY A 117 9.43 8.09 -21.45
C GLY A 117 8.13 7.27 -21.61
N PHE A 118 7.68 6.59 -20.55
CA PHE A 118 6.39 5.90 -20.55
C PHE A 118 5.18 6.85 -20.52
N PHE A 119 5.37 8.07 -19.99
CA PHE A 119 4.30 9.02 -19.75
C PHE A 119 4.07 9.91 -20.97
N SER A 120 2.81 10.24 -21.24
CA SER A 120 2.45 11.09 -22.37
C SER A 120 2.91 12.53 -22.19
N LYS A 121 3.01 12.98 -20.93
CA LYS A 121 3.47 14.31 -20.53
C LYS A 121 4.43 14.21 -19.36
N ALA A 122 5.48 15.02 -19.38
CA ALA A 122 6.43 15.13 -18.26
C ALA A 122 5.71 15.44 -16.93
N ALA A 123 4.70 16.30 -16.94
CA ALA A 123 3.93 16.64 -15.75
C ALA A 123 3.21 15.44 -15.09
N GLU A 124 2.86 14.39 -15.84
CA GLU A 124 2.23 13.18 -15.29
C GLU A 124 3.26 12.31 -14.55
N PHE A 125 4.48 12.22 -15.09
CA PHE A 125 5.60 11.57 -14.42
C PHE A 125 5.98 12.30 -13.12
N GLU A 126 6.09 13.63 -13.15
CA GLU A 126 6.42 14.42 -11.97
C GLU A 126 5.38 14.29 -10.86
N GLN A 127 4.08 14.20 -11.21
CA GLN A 127 3.03 13.91 -10.24
C GLN A 127 3.22 12.55 -9.57
N MET A 128 3.53 11.50 -10.35
CA MET A 128 3.84 10.19 -9.80
C MET A 128 5.07 10.24 -8.90
N LYS A 129 6.16 10.91 -9.31
CA LYS A 129 7.38 11.05 -8.47
C LYS A 129 7.07 11.76 -7.17
N LYS A 130 6.27 12.83 -7.21
CA LYS A 130 5.82 13.52 -6.00
C LYS A 130 5.02 12.59 -5.08
N PHE A 131 4.05 11.85 -5.63
CA PHE A 131 3.27 10.86 -4.88
C PHE A 131 4.18 9.80 -4.23
N ILE A 132 5.16 9.27 -4.96
CA ILE A 132 6.13 8.30 -4.47
C ILE A 132 6.92 8.87 -3.29
N THR A 133 7.53 10.06 -3.46
CA THR A 133 8.33 10.69 -2.42
C THR A 133 7.51 10.94 -1.15
N ASP A 134 6.31 11.52 -1.29
CA ASP A 134 5.44 11.81 -0.15
C ASP A 134 4.96 10.53 0.56
N SER A 135 4.59 9.50 -0.21
CA SER A 135 4.07 8.24 0.32
C SER A 135 5.15 7.41 1.00
N ARG A 136 6.35 7.32 0.40
CA ARG A 136 7.50 6.64 1.02
C ARG A 136 7.90 7.31 2.32
N ARG A 137 7.94 8.64 2.36
CA ARG A 137 8.21 9.37 3.59
C ARG A 137 7.16 9.06 4.67
N LEU A 138 5.88 9.19 4.33
CA LEU A 138 4.76 8.89 5.23
C LEU A 138 4.85 7.46 5.80
N LEU A 139 5.01 6.47 4.93
CA LEU A 139 4.95 5.07 5.33
C LEU A 139 6.24 4.61 6.01
N ARG A 140 7.42 5.14 5.66
CA ARG A 140 8.64 4.91 6.43
C ARG A 140 8.55 5.47 7.86
N GLU A 141 7.90 6.62 8.02
CA GLU A 141 7.71 7.24 9.33
C GLU A 141 6.68 6.50 10.20
N GLN A 142 5.63 5.91 9.60
CA GLN A 142 4.48 5.40 10.37
C GLN A 142 4.28 3.88 10.34
N ASN A 143 4.79 3.17 9.33
CA ASN A 143 4.65 1.71 9.29
C ASN A 143 5.49 1.07 10.39
N ILE A 144 5.01 -0.08 10.84
CA ILE A 144 5.73 -0.92 11.79
C ILE A 144 5.85 -2.31 11.16
N GLY A 145 7.09 -2.77 10.94
CA GLY A 145 7.37 -4.13 10.49
C GLY A 145 6.91 -4.49 9.08
N ILE A 146 6.44 -3.54 8.26
CA ILE A 146 5.92 -3.78 6.91
C ILE A 146 6.48 -2.80 5.89
N ASN A 147 7.16 -3.33 4.87
CA ASN A 147 7.99 -2.55 3.93
C ASN A 147 7.43 -2.56 2.49
N GLU A 148 7.87 -1.57 1.70
CA GLU A 148 7.55 -1.50 0.26
C GLU A 148 8.32 -2.58 -0.50
N TYR A 149 7.69 -3.22 -1.48
CA TYR A 149 8.36 -4.06 -2.46
C TYR A 149 8.82 -3.23 -3.66
N PHE A 150 10.09 -3.39 -4.02
CA PHE A 150 10.72 -2.74 -5.15
C PHE A 150 10.89 -3.71 -6.33
N PHE A 151 10.76 -3.19 -7.54
CA PHE A 151 10.99 -3.95 -8.77
C PHE A 151 12.45 -3.79 -9.19
N SER A 152 13.18 -4.91 -9.26
CA SER A 152 14.57 -4.93 -9.72
C SER A 152 14.83 -6.21 -10.51
N GLU A 153 15.52 -6.09 -11.66
CA GLU A 153 15.94 -7.22 -12.49
C GLU A 153 14.83 -8.25 -12.81
N GLY A 154 13.61 -7.77 -13.06
CA GLY A 154 12.48 -8.64 -13.39
C GLY A 154 11.77 -9.29 -12.20
N ARG A 155 12.16 -8.95 -10.97
CA ARG A 155 11.62 -9.54 -9.73
C ARG A 155 11.19 -8.47 -8.75
N TRP A 156 10.33 -8.86 -7.80
CA TRP A 156 9.91 -8.03 -6.68
C TRP A 156 10.71 -8.42 -5.43
N ILE A 157 11.42 -7.47 -4.85
CA ILE A 157 12.22 -7.65 -3.63
C ILE A 157 11.65 -6.79 -2.50
N PRO A 158 11.55 -7.30 -1.27
CA PRO A 158 11.14 -6.49 -0.13
C PRO A 158 12.20 -5.40 0.11
N GLY A 159 11.77 -4.19 0.41
CA GLY A 159 12.63 -3.13 0.89
C GLY A 159 13.10 -3.41 2.32
N GLU A 160 14.28 -2.89 2.64
CA GLU A 160 14.84 -2.88 3.99
C GLU A 160 14.22 -1.77 4.86
#